data_AF-A0AAE0X2X0-F1
#
_entry.id   AF-A0AAE0X2X0-F1
#
_cell.length_a   1.000
_cell.length_b   1.000
_cell.length_c   1.000
_cell.angle_alpha   90.00
_cell.angle_beta   90.00
_cell.angle_gamma   90.00
#
_symmetry.space_group_name_H-M   'P 1'
#
loop_
_entity.id
_entity.type
_entity.pdbx_description
1 polymer ?
#
loop_
_entity_poly.entity_id
_entity_poly.type
_entity_poly.pdbx_seq_one_letter_code
_entity_poly.pdbx_strand_id
1 'polypeptide(L)'
;MAPLTPHWAQPSHGDTQEVIINEAEFTSKSLSKTTVPPFGVFAKMDFTPCTVAEGGPTYATVQMGRNKHLNLNSDLLYINHSCEPSLIFDTGNLNILAGPKGLQPGDELTFFYPSTEWSMAQPFDCGCGKPACRGRISGASDMTDAELEGVWLNGHIRELLEERKATQAATATATAGKNGDLTKPSENGVSEQSALPRDTAADQTAQALQDALDSAEKVVEASRRALLSYLQSLQHSEVYGGKTNGGALDFSGLGGVQGLPAAGSQRRGPTSRELSGEMGGDTTILV
;
A
#
# COMPACT_ATOMS: atom_id res chain seq x y z
N MET A 1 10.87 -11.62 -29.82
CA MET A 1 10.44 -10.23 -30.13
C MET A 1 11.67 -9.34 -29.97
N ALA A 2 11.83 -8.24 -30.70
CA ALA A 2 12.99 -7.37 -30.48
C ALA A 2 12.86 -6.63 -29.13
N PRO A 3 13.96 -6.36 -28.40
CA PRO A 3 13.93 -5.52 -27.21
C PRO A 3 13.32 -4.15 -27.55
N LEU A 4 12.47 -3.61 -26.67
CA LEU A 4 12.01 -2.23 -26.79
C LEU A 4 13.21 -1.30 -26.70
N THR A 5 13.40 -0.47 -27.73
CA THR A 5 14.33 0.66 -27.68
C THR A 5 13.67 1.76 -26.85
N PRO A 6 14.20 2.09 -25.65
CA PRO A 6 13.64 3.17 -24.84
C PRO A 6 13.69 4.48 -25.62
N HIS A 7 12.60 5.23 -25.60
CA HIS A 7 12.50 6.56 -26.20
C HIS A 7 12.48 7.68 -25.14
N TRP A 8 12.63 7.33 -23.86
CA TRP A 8 12.74 8.24 -22.72
C TRP A 8 14.19 8.33 -22.22
N ALA A 9 14.47 9.35 -21.42
CA ALA A 9 15.77 9.50 -20.76
C ALA A 9 15.95 8.42 -19.68
N GLN A 10 17.10 7.73 -19.70
CA GLN A 10 17.43 6.69 -18.73
C GLN A 10 18.62 7.10 -17.83
N PRO A 11 18.55 6.89 -16.50
CA PRO A 11 17.38 6.42 -15.77
C PRO A 11 16.34 7.55 -15.57
N SER A 12 15.08 7.24 -15.83
CA SER A 12 13.93 8.10 -15.56
C SER A 12 13.60 8.20 -14.06
N HIS A 13 13.88 7.15 -13.29
CA HIS A 13 13.59 7.03 -11.86
C HIS A 13 14.87 6.74 -11.06
N GLY A 14 15.96 7.42 -11.40
CA GLY A 14 17.31 7.11 -10.90
C GLY A 14 17.46 7.16 -9.37
N ASP A 15 16.60 7.89 -8.66
CA ASP A 15 16.65 7.97 -7.19
C ASP A 15 15.93 6.80 -6.50
N THR A 16 14.96 6.17 -7.16
CA THR A 16 14.07 5.17 -6.56
C THR A 16 14.17 3.78 -7.18
N GLN A 17 14.62 3.68 -8.43
CA GLN A 17 14.65 2.44 -9.21
C GLN A 17 16.03 2.24 -9.85
N GLU A 18 16.54 1.01 -9.76
CA GLU A 18 17.67 0.52 -10.55
C GLU A 18 17.18 -0.52 -11.55
N VAL A 19 17.43 -0.30 -12.84
CA VAL A 19 17.13 -1.28 -13.89
C VAL A 19 18.40 -2.06 -14.20
N ILE A 20 18.35 -3.37 -13.99
CA ILE A 20 19.39 -4.30 -14.44
C ILE A 20 18.96 -4.84 -15.78
N ILE A 21 19.65 -4.41 -16.85
CA ILE A 21 19.37 -4.84 -18.22
C ILE A 21 20.13 -6.14 -18.49
N ASN A 22 19.42 -7.17 -18.95
CA ASN A 22 20.04 -8.37 -19.50
C ASN A 22 19.80 -8.43 -21.01
N GLU A 23 20.84 -8.11 -21.79
CA GLU A 23 20.79 -8.07 -23.26
C GLU A 23 20.56 -9.45 -23.90
N ALA A 24 20.81 -10.54 -23.17
CA ALA A 24 20.78 -11.89 -23.72
C ALA A 24 19.42 -12.58 -23.62
N GLU A 25 18.52 -12.21 -22.69
CA GLU A 25 17.41 -13.10 -22.31
C GLU A 25 16.04 -12.45 -21.97
N PHE A 26 15.79 -11.17 -22.22
CA PHE A 26 14.55 -10.50 -21.76
C PHE A 26 14.30 -10.62 -20.24
N THR A 27 15.33 -10.93 -19.46
CA THR A 27 15.29 -11.09 -18.00
C THR A 27 15.74 -9.83 -17.27
N SER A 28 15.59 -8.67 -17.92
CA SER A 28 15.80 -7.38 -17.26
C SER A 28 14.89 -7.29 -16.05
N LYS A 29 15.38 -6.72 -14.95
CA LYS A 29 14.62 -6.58 -13.71
C LYS A 29 14.83 -5.22 -13.08
N SER A 30 13.89 -4.84 -12.25
CA SER A 30 13.91 -3.56 -11.52
C SER A 30 14.11 -3.81 -10.03
N LEU A 31 15.04 -3.10 -9.42
CA LEU A 31 15.28 -3.13 -7.98
C LEU A 31 14.93 -1.79 -7.35
N SER A 32 14.42 -1.82 -6.12
CA SER A 32 14.22 -0.61 -5.33
C SER A 32 15.56 -0.04 -4.89
N LYS A 33 15.70 1.29 -4.92
CA LYS A 33 16.84 2.00 -4.32
C LYS A 33 16.49 2.65 -2.98
N THR A 34 15.20 2.66 -2.62
CA THR A 34 14.69 3.36 -1.45
C THR A 34 13.89 2.44 -0.55
N THR A 35 13.78 2.84 0.72
CA THR A 35 12.83 2.25 1.65
C THR A 35 11.47 2.92 1.46
N VAL A 36 10.41 2.13 1.32
CA VAL A 36 9.03 2.62 1.29
C VAL A 36 8.23 1.86 2.34
N PRO A 37 7.52 2.54 3.26
CA PRO A 37 6.69 1.84 4.24
C PRO A 37 5.56 1.06 3.54
N PRO A 38 4.97 0.04 4.20
CA PRO A 38 3.79 -0.65 3.69
C PRO A 38 2.72 0.33 3.19
N PHE A 39 2.21 0.10 1.97
CA PHE A 39 1.21 0.94 1.31
C PHE A 39 1.63 2.40 1.04
N GLY A 40 2.90 2.75 1.26
CA GLY A 40 3.46 4.04 0.88
C GLY A 40 3.55 4.21 -0.64
N VAL A 41 3.51 5.45 -1.12
CA VAL A 41 3.66 5.76 -2.55
C VAL A 41 5.12 5.53 -2.96
N PHE A 42 5.33 4.61 -3.89
CA PHE A 42 6.63 4.36 -4.52
C PHE A 42 6.88 5.31 -5.69
N ALA A 43 5.90 5.42 -6.59
CA ALA A 43 5.95 6.30 -7.75
C ALA A 43 4.55 6.74 -8.15
N LYS A 44 4.46 7.78 -8.96
CA LYS A 44 3.20 8.22 -9.56
C LYS A 44 3.18 7.93 -11.04
N MET A 45 1.97 7.72 -11.55
CA MET A 45 1.65 7.61 -12.98
C MET A 45 0.93 8.86 -13.49
N ASP A 46 0.99 9.99 -12.74
CA ASP A 46 0.48 11.28 -13.20
C ASP A 46 1.38 11.86 -14.30
N PHE A 47 0.75 12.48 -15.31
CA PHE A 47 1.30 12.67 -16.65
C PHE A 47 2.67 13.39 -16.73
N THR A 48 3.42 12.97 -17.75
CA THR A 48 4.87 13.10 -18.04
C THR A 48 5.78 12.22 -17.15
N PRO A 49 6.27 11.07 -17.65
CA PRO A 49 6.24 10.62 -19.06
C PRO A 49 5.02 9.76 -19.45
N CYS A 50 4.15 9.37 -18.52
CA CYS A 50 3.00 8.50 -18.81
C CYS A 50 2.01 9.14 -19.84
N THR A 51 1.53 8.37 -20.82
CA THR A 51 0.52 8.80 -21.81
C THR A 51 -0.53 7.72 -22.09
N VAL A 52 -1.74 8.11 -22.53
CA VAL A 52 -2.76 7.13 -22.95
C VAL A 52 -2.33 6.47 -24.26
N ALA A 53 -2.48 5.15 -24.36
CA ALA A 53 -2.15 4.39 -25.56
C ALA A 53 -3.25 4.47 -26.62
N GLU A 54 -2.89 4.81 -27.85
CA GLU A 54 -3.81 4.94 -28.99
C GLU A 54 -3.94 3.65 -29.82
N GLY A 55 -2.99 2.70 -29.69
CA GLY A 55 -2.86 1.50 -30.52
C GLY A 55 -3.40 0.20 -29.93
N GLY A 56 -4.20 0.27 -28.86
CA GLY A 56 -4.69 -0.91 -28.13
C GLY A 56 -3.64 -1.54 -27.19
N PRO A 57 -3.95 -2.71 -26.60
CA PRO A 57 -3.06 -3.38 -25.65
C PRO A 57 -1.79 -3.91 -26.33
N THR A 58 -0.64 -3.68 -25.70
CA THR A 58 0.63 -4.28 -26.09
C THR A 58 1.32 -4.83 -24.84
N TYR A 59 2.43 -5.56 -25.01
CA TYR A 59 3.20 -6.04 -23.86
C TYR A 59 3.83 -4.92 -23.02
N ALA A 60 3.84 -3.69 -23.53
CA ALA A 60 4.46 -2.52 -22.91
C ALA A 60 3.45 -1.47 -22.41
N THR A 61 2.16 -1.82 -22.42
CA THR A 61 1.11 -0.97 -21.89
C THR A 61 0.47 -1.60 -20.65
N VAL A 62 -0.07 -0.74 -19.77
CA VAL A 62 -0.80 -1.17 -18.57
C VAL A 62 -2.25 -0.74 -18.71
N GLN A 63 -3.19 -1.65 -18.56
CA GLN A 63 -4.62 -1.35 -18.61
C GLN A 63 -5.02 -0.46 -17.42
N MET A 64 -5.65 0.68 -17.72
CA MET A 64 -6.07 1.70 -16.75
C MET A 64 -7.60 1.91 -16.73
N GLY A 65 -8.33 0.98 -17.32
CA GLY A 65 -9.77 1.02 -17.47
C GLY A 65 -10.23 -0.02 -18.47
N ARG A 66 -11.56 -0.20 -18.58
CA ARG A 66 -12.15 -1.27 -19.42
C ARG A 66 -11.55 -1.39 -20.82
N ASN A 67 -11.41 -0.28 -21.52
CA ASN A 67 -10.91 -0.23 -22.90
C ASN A 67 -9.77 0.79 -23.06
N LYS A 68 -9.00 1.04 -22.00
CA LYS A 68 -7.96 2.09 -21.98
C LYS A 68 -6.67 1.55 -21.40
N HIS A 69 -5.56 1.93 -22.01
CA HIS A 69 -4.22 1.53 -21.60
C HIS A 69 -3.31 2.76 -21.45
N LEU A 70 -2.31 2.62 -20.61
CA LEU A 70 -1.26 3.59 -20.34
C LEU A 70 0.06 3.11 -20.94
N ASN A 71 0.74 3.97 -21.68
CA ASN A 71 2.17 3.85 -21.91
C ASN A 71 2.88 4.52 -20.72
N LEU A 72 3.76 3.77 -20.03
CA LEU A 72 4.51 4.32 -18.90
C LEU A 72 5.65 5.25 -19.34
N ASN A 73 6.19 5.04 -20.55
CA ASN A 73 7.28 5.81 -21.15
C ASN A 73 8.44 6.13 -20.19
N SER A 74 8.75 5.16 -19.33
CA SER A 74 9.75 5.27 -18.27
C SER A 74 10.26 3.90 -17.90
N ASP A 75 11.27 3.88 -17.04
CA ASP A 75 11.87 2.65 -16.53
C ASP A 75 10.88 1.80 -15.71
N LEU A 76 9.74 2.36 -15.30
CA LEU A 76 8.63 1.60 -14.71
C LEU A 76 8.17 0.45 -15.63
N LEU A 77 8.44 0.53 -16.94
CA LEU A 77 8.20 -0.55 -17.90
C LEU A 77 8.94 -1.85 -17.53
N TYR A 78 10.10 -1.77 -16.87
CA TYR A 78 10.92 -2.93 -16.51
C TYR A 78 10.50 -3.57 -15.18
N ILE A 79 9.36 -3.20 -14.62
CA ILE A 79 8.80 -3.82 -13.41
C ILE A 79 8.08 -5.09 -13.83
N ASN A 80 8.60 -6.24 -13.38
CA ASN A 80 8.15 -7.55 -13.82
C ASN A 80 6.91 -8.05 -13.06
N HIS A 81 6.38 -9.18 -13.52
CA HIS A 81 5.31 -9.89 -12.84
C HIS A 81 5.81 -10.65 -11.60
N SER A 82 5.02 -10.67 -10.53
CA SER A 82 5.09 -11.68 -9.47
C SER A 82 3.69 -12.05 -8.98
N CYS A 83 3.50 -13.32 -8.62
CA CYS A 83 2.29 -13.81 -7.97
C CYS A 83 2.18 -13.38 -6.50
N GLU A 84 3.30 -13.01 -5.88
CA GLU A 84 3.38 -12.31 -4.59
C GLU A 84 4.14 -10.99 -4.82
N PRO A 85 3.46 -9.95 -5.32
CA PRO A 85 4.12 -8.72 -5.77
C PRO A 85 4.63 -7.86 -4.61
N SER A 86 5.66 -7.07 -4.91
CA SER A 86 6.18 -6.03 -4.00
C SER A 86 5.48 -4.67 -4.19
N LEU A 87 4.78 -4.48 -5.31
CA LEU A 87 4.08 -3.25 -5.67
C LEU A 87 2.61 -3.49 -5.99
N ILE A 88 1.81 -2.45 -5.79
CA ILE A 88 0.40 -2.33 -6.17
C ILE A 88 0.29 -1.23 -7.22
N PHE A 89 -0.19 -1.58 -8.41
CA PHE A 89 -0.42 -0.63 -9.50
C PHE A 89 -1.86 -0.12 -9.45
N ASP A 90 -2.06 0.99 -8.73
CA ASP A 90 -3.33 1.68 -8.65
C ASP A 90 -3.53 2.63 -9.83
N THR A 91 -4.02 2.08 -10.92
CA THR A 91 -4.24 2.85 -12.16
C THR A 91 -5.44 3.79 -12.06
N GLY A 92 -6.38 3.52 -11.13
CA GLY A 92 -7.53 4.40 -10.89
C GLY A 92 -7.12 5.72 -10.24
N ASN A 93 -6.14 5.68 -9.32
CA ASN A 93 -5.59 6.87 -8.66
C ASN A 93 -4.24 7.33 -9.24
N LEU A 94 -3.74 6.68 -10.29
CA LEU A 94 -2.45 6.94 -10.92
C LEU A 94 -1.27 6.87 -9.93
N ASN A 95 -1.28 5.89 -9.02
CA ASN A 95 -0.22 5.66 -8.04
C ASN A 95 0.33 4.24 -8.12
N ILE A 96 1.62 4.10 -7.85
CA ILE A 96 2.27 2.82 -7.57
C ILE A 96 2.59 2.81 -6.08
N LEU A 97 1.98 1.89 -5.35
CA LEU A 97 2.16 1.76 -3.90
C LEU A 97 3.05 0.56 -3.58
N ALA A 98 3.78 0.62 -2.48
CA ALA A 98 4.41 -0.57 -1.91
C ALA A 98 3.34 -1.55 -1.40
N GLY A 99 3.62 -2.84 -1.53
CA GLY A 99 2.78 -3.90 -0.98
C GLY A 99 2.77 -3.92 0.56
N PRO A 100 2.07 -4.90 1.17
CA PRO A 100 1.90 -4.99 2.63
C PRO A 100 3.20 -5.13 3.43
N LYS A 101 4.30 -5.54 2.78
CA LYS A 101 5.62 -5.71 3.41
C LYS A 101 6.49 -4.45 3.31
N GLY A 102 6.04 -3.41 2.60
CA GLY A 102 6.89 -2.28 2.23
C GLY A 102 7.97 -2.66 1.21
N LEU A 103 8.96 -1.78 1.05
CA LEU A 103 10.15 -2.00 0.22
C LEU A 103 11.41 -1.64 1.01
N GLN A 104 12.48 -2.36 0.75
CA GLN A 104 13.85 -2.03 1.13
C GLN A 104 14.73 -1.88 -0.12
N PRO A 105 15.85 -1.15 -0.05
CA PRO A 105 16.82 -1.11 -1.13
C PRO A 105 17.29 -2.53 -1.49
N GLY A 106 17.30 -2.85 -2.79
CA GLY A 106 17.63 -4.17 -3.34
C GLY A 106 16.43 -5.10 -3.52
N ASP A 107 15.25 -4.78 -2.98
CA ASP A 107 14.04 -5.56 -3.23
C ASP A 107 13.66 -5.49 -4.71
N GLU A 108 13.28 -6.64 -5.29
CA GLU A 108 12.79 -6.67 -6.66
C GLU A 108 11.40 -6.00 -6.76
N LEU A 109 11.27 -5.05 -7.67
CA LEU A 109 10.04 -4.35 -7.98
C LEU A 109 9.21 -5.22 -8.93
N THR A 110 8.08 -5.70 -8.44
CA THR A 110 7.16 -6.55 -9.19
C THR A 110 5.72 -6.22 -8.88
N PHE A 111 4.82 -6.39 -9.85
CA PHE A 111 3.38 -6.27 -9.63
C PHE A 111 2.61 -7.46 -10.21
N PHE A 112 1.38 -7.67 -9.74
CA PHE A 112 0.56 -8.75 -10.25
C PHE A 112 -0.16 -8.30 -11.52
N TYR A 113 0.33 -8.67 -12.70
CA TYR A 113 -0.24 -8.20 -13.98
C TYR A 113 -1.77 -8.37 -14.09
N PRO A 114 -2.40 -9.50 -13.69
CA PRO A 114 -3.86 -9.60 -13.73
C PRO A 114 -4.61 -8.62 -12.79
N SER A 115 -3.92 -7.88 -11.92
CA SER A 115 -4.54 -6.78 -11.16
C SER A 115 -4.88 -5.57 -12.03
N THR A 116 -4.21 -5.41 -13.18
CA THR A 116 -4.48 -4.37 -14.17
C THR A 116 -5.09 -4.98 -15.44
N GLU A 117 -4.58 -6.12 -15.90
CA GLU A 117 -4.90 -6.71 -17.21
C GLU A 117 -6.07 -7.70 -17.14
N TRP A 118 -7.16 -7.40 -17.87
CA TRP A 118 -8.25 -8.33 -18.10
C TRP A 118 -7.80 -9.49 -18.99
N SER A 119 -7.11 -9.16 -20.09
CA SER A 119 -6.50 -10.12 -21.01
C SER A 119 -5.12 -9.63 -21.39
N MET A 120 -4.12 -10.48 -21.23
CA MET A 120 -2.73 -10.16 -21.58
C MET A 120 -2.58 -10.13 -23.10
N ALA A 121 -1.97 -9.06 -23.63
CA ALA A 121 -1.55 -9.02 -25.03
C ALA A 121 -0.59 -10.16 -25.37
N GLN A 122 0.21 -10.60 -24.39
CA GLN A 122 1.14 -11.72 -24.50
C GLN A 122 1.13 -12.57 -23.22
N PRO A 123 0.37 -13.67 -23.20
CA PRO A 123 0.42 -14.64 -22.10
C PRO A 123 1.78 -15.32 -21.99
N PHE A 124 2.20 -15.69 -20.77
CA PHE A 124 3.49 -16.33 -20.50
C PHE A 124 3.41 -17.32 -19.33
N ASP A 125 4.39 -18.21 -19.23
CA ASP A 125 4.54 -19.11 -18.08
C ASP A 125 5.39 -18.43 -16.99
N CYS A 126 4.84 -18.29 -15.78
CA CYS A 126 5.45 -17.50 -14.71
C CYS A 126 6.65 -18.20 -14.07
N GLY A 127 7.78 -17.48 -14.04
CA GLY A 127 9.03 -17.88 -13.38
C GLY A 127 9.29 -17.22 -12.02
N CYS A 128 8.29 -16.64 -11.35
CA CYS A 128 8.53 -15.80 -10.15
C CYS A 128 9.07 -16.54 -8.92
N GLY A 129 9.01 -17.88 -8.91
CA GLY A 129 9.55 -18.71 -7.84
C GLY A 129 8.82 -18.60 -6.48
N LYS A 130 7.65 -17.95 -6.43
CA LYS A 130 6.88 -17.79 -5.20
C LYS A 130 6.02 -19.02 -4.88
N PRO A 131 5.82 -19.37 -3.59
CA PRO A 131 4.95 -20.49 -3.20
C PRO A 131 3.53 -20.38 -3.75
N ALA A 132 2.96 -19.17 -3.80
CA ALA A 132 1.64 -18.92 -4.37
C ALA A 132 1.66 -18.68 -5.90
N CYS A 133 2.64 -19.24 -6.62
CA CYS A 133 2.73 -19.08 -8.08
C CYS A 133 1.53 -19.72 -8.79
N ARG A 134 0.96 -18.99 -9.75
CA ARG A 134 -0.24 -19.40 -10.51
C ARG A 134 0.10 -20.06 -11.85
N GLY A 135 1.37 -20.31 -12.13
CA GLY A 135 1.81 -20.92 -13.38
C GLY A 135 1.62 -19.96 -14.56
N ARG A 136 0.67 -20.24 -15.46
CA ARG A 136 0.48 -19.45 -16.67
C ARG A 136 -0.31 -18.17 -16.40
N ILE A 137 0.18 -17.04 -16.89
CA ILE A 137 -0.46 -15.72 -16.74
C ILE A 137 -1.01 -15.27 -18.09
N SER A 138 -2.35 -15.21 -18.21
CA SER A 138 -3.06 -14.75 -19.42
C SER A 138 -4.03 -13.59 -19.20
N GLY A 139 -4.15 -13.10 -17.96
CA GLY A 139 -5.05 -12.01 -17.57
C GLY A 139 -6.13 -12.47 -16.59
N ALA A 140 -6.83 -11.52 -15.98
CA ALA A 140 -7.86 -11.82 -14.99
C ALA A 140 -9.07 -12.59 -15.57
N SER A 141 -9.32 -12.48 -16.87
CA SER A 141 -10.43 -13.16 -17.56
C SER A 141 -10.38 -14.67 -17.47
N ASP A 142 -9.18 -15.24 -17.30
CA ASP A 142 -8.94 -16.68 -17.32
C ASP A 142 -8.69 -17.25 -15.92
N MET A 143 -8.70 -16.39 -14.90
CA MET A 143 -8.49 -16.79 -13.51
C MET A 143 -9.80 -17.07 -12.77
N THR A 144 -9.73 -18.04 -11.87
CA THR A 144 -10.78 -18.37 -10.90
C THR A 144 -10.80 -17.38 -9.74
N ASP A 145 -11.92 -17.35 -9.01
CA ASP A 145 -12.04 -16.50 -7.81
C ASP A 145 -10.98 -16.84 -6.75
N ALA A 146 -10.69 -18.13 -6.56
CA ALA A 146 -9.67 -18.60 -5.62
C ALA A 146 -8.26 -18.15 -6.02
N GLU A 147 -7.96 -18.08 -7.31
CA GLU A 147 -6.67 -17.55 -7.78
C GLU A 147 -6.57 -16.04 -7.56
N LEU A 148 -7.67 -15.29 -7.63
CA LEU A 148 -7.66 -13.84 -7.44
C LEU A 148 -7.80 -13.41 -5.98
N GLU A 149 -8.14 -14.33 -5.08
CA GLU A 149 -8.35 -14.06 -3.66
C GLU A 149 -7.08 -13.50 -2.99
N GLY A 150 -7.27 -12.50 -2.12
CA GLY A 150 -6.20 -11.87 -1.36
C GLY A 150 -5.27 -10.97 -2.17
N VAL A 151 -5.51 -10.79 -3.47
CA VAL A 151 -4.75 -9.87 -4.31
C VAL A 151 -5.53 -8.58 -4.51
N TRP A 152 -4.81 -7.46 -4.51
CA TRP A 152 -5.40 -6.18 -4.87
C TRP A 152 -5.71 -6.15 -6.38
N LEU A 153 -6.90 -5.69 -6.75
CA LEU A 153 -7.35 -5.56 -8.15
C LEU A 153 -7.81 -4.13 -8.41
N ASN A 154 -7.56 -3.62 -9.62
CA ASN A 154 -8.12 -2.34 -10.05
C ASN A 154 -9.65 -2.41 -10.15
N GLY A 155 -10.31 -1.25 -10.02
CA GLY A 155 -11.77 -1.15 -10.10
C GLY A 155 -12.35 -1.75 -11.39
N HIS A 156 -11.74 -1.47 -12.54
CA HIS A 156 -12.19 -2.00 -13.83
C HIS A 156 -12.09 -3.52 -13.93
N ILE A 157 -11.13 -4.15 -13.25
CA ILE A 157 -11.04 -5.62 -13.22
C ILE A 157 -12.16 -6.21 -12.38
N ARG A 158 -12.46 -5.62 -11.22
CA ARG A 158 -13.58 -6.07 -10.38
C ARG A 158 -14.91 -5.97 -11.13
N GLU A 159 -15.16 -4.85 -11.79
CA GLU A 159 -16.35 -4.64 -12.63
C GLU A 159 -16.49 -5.72 -13.72
N LEU A 160 -15.40 -6.03 -14.44
CA LEU A 160 -15.38 -7.05 -15.49
C LEU A 160 -15.63 -8.47 -14.94
N LEU A 161 -15.10 -8.78 -13.74
CA LEU A 161 -15.34 -10.07 -13.08
C LEU A 161 -16.81 -10.21 -12.65
N GLU A 162 -17.40 -9.15 -12.09
CA GLU A 162 -18.81 -9.13 -11.68
C GLU A 162 -19.74 -9.34 -12.88
N GLU A 163 -19.48 -8.65 -14.00
CA GLU A 163 -20.25 -8.81 -15.23
C GLU A 163 -20.14 -10.23 -15.81
N ARG A 164 -18.94 -10.81 -15.78
CA ARG A 164 -18.72 -12.21 -16.19
C ARG A 164 -19.58 -13.16 -15.34
N LYS A 165 -19.58 -12.98 -14.02
CA LYS A 165 -20.39 -13.81 -13.10
C LYS A 165 -21.89 -13.63 -13.35
N ALA A 166 -22.36 -12.39 -13.52
CA ALA A 166 -23.75 -12.10 -13.82
C ALA A 166 -24.20 -12.76 -15.14
N THR A 167 -23.35 -12.71 -16.17
CA THR A 167 -23.61 -13.35 -17.47
C THR A 167 -23.67 -14.87 -17.36
N GLN A 168 -22.76 -15.47 -16.59
CA GLN A 168 -22.75 -16.91 -16.34
C GLN A 168 -23.99 -17.36 -15.56
N ALA A 169 -24.41 -16.62 -14.53
CA ALA A 169 -25.61 -16.90 -13.75
C ALA A 169 -26.91 -16.78 -14.59
N ALA A 170 -26.99 -15.74 -15.44
CA ALA A 170 -28.11 -15.57 -16.37
C ALA A 170 -28.19 -16.73 -17.38
N THR A 171 -27.05 -17.16 -17.91
CA THR A 171 -26.96 -18.30 -18.85
C THR A 171 -27.38 -19.61 -18.19
N ALA A 172 -26.91 -19.87 -16.97
CA ALA A 172 -27.28 -21.06 -16.19
C ALA A 172 -28.80 -21.14 -15.91
N THR A 173 -29.40 -20.00 -15.56
CA THR A 173 -30.85 -19.88 -15.32
C THR A 173 -31.65 -20.13 -16.60
N ALA A 174 -31.19 -19.60 -17.74
CA ALA A 174 -31.82 -19.82 -19.04
C ALA A 174 -31.72 -21.28 -19.53
N THR A 175 -30.63 -21.99 -19.23
CA THR A 175 -30.49 -23.42 -19.54
C THR A 175 -31.35 -24.31 -18.64
N ALA A 176 -31.52 -23.95 -17.36
CA ALA A 176 -32.40 -24.68 -16.44
C ALA A 176 -33.89 -24.56 -16.87
N GLY A 177 -34.30 -23.39 -17.36
CA GLY A 177 -35.68 -23.15 -17.83
C GLY A 177 -36.05 -23.85 -19.15
N LYS A 178 -35.08 -24.35 -19.94
CA LYS A 178 -35.35 -25.08 -21.19
C LYS A 178 -35.50 -26.60 -21.04
N ASN A 179 -35.16 -27.15 -19.88
CA ASN A 179 -35.34 -28.58 -19.56
C ASN A 179 -36.63 -28.86 -18.75
N GLY A 180 -37.48 -27.84 -18.54
CA GLY A 180 -38.77 -27.98 -17.87
C GLY A 180 -39.91 -28.15 -18.87
N ASP A 181 -40.44 -29.37 -18.93
CA ASP A 181 -41.59 -29.81 -19.72
C ASP A 181 -42.89 -29.03 -19.41
N LEU A 182 -43.76 -28.96 -20.41
CA LEU A 182 -44.99 -28.19 -20.51
C LEU A 182 -46.07 -28.67 -19.53
N THR A 183 -46.34 -27.91 -18.47
CA THR A 183 -47.72 -27.76 -17.92
C THR A 183 -47.91 -26.38 -17.28
N LYS A 184 -48.99 -25.70 -17.65
CA LYS A 184 -49.52 -24.45 -17.06
C LYS A 184 -51.06 -24.58 -17.03
N PRO A 185 -51.84 -23.74 -16.32
CA PRO A 185 -51.45 -22.73 -15.31
C PRO A 185 -52.38 -22.70 -14.05
N SER A 186 -52.02 -21.93 -13.02
CA SER A 186 -52.99 -21.11 -12.26
C SER A 186 -52.28 -20.05 -11.39
N GLU A 187 -52.97 -18.93 -11.18
CA GLU A 187 -52.53 -17.64 -10.66
C GLU A 187 -52.57 -17.49 -9.11
N ASN A 188 -51.94 -16.40 -8.67
CA ASN A 188 -52.11 -15.61 -7.44
C ASN A 188 -51.28 -15.93 -6.19
N GLY A 189 -50.53 -14.92 -5.75
CA GLY A 189 -49.92 -14.83 -4.42
C GLY A 189 -48.90 -13.70 -4.30
N VAL A 190 -49.31 -12.57 -3.72
CA VAL A 190 -48.49 -11.39 -3.37
C VAL A 190 -47.79 -11.61 -2.02
N SER A 191 -46.72 -10.85 -1.77
CA SER A 191 -45.94 -10.63 -0.53
C SER A 191 -44.81 -11.65 -0.29
N GLU A 192 -43.63 -11.31 0.24
CA GLU A 192 -43.07 -10.09 0.78
C GLU A 192 -41.54 -10.27 0.88
N GLN A 193 -40.85 -9.18 1.17
CA GLN A 193 -39.39 -9.05 1.25
C GLN A 193 -38.73 -10.03 2.23
N SER A 194 -37.60 -10.62 1.84
CA SER A 194 -36.56 -10.99 2.80
C SER A 194 -35.17 -10.71 2.21
N ALA A 195 -34.37 -10.03 3.03
CA ALA A 195 -33.11 -9.41 2.69
C ALA A 195 -32.01 -10.43 2.34
N LEU A 196 -31.26 -10.14 1.28
CA LEU A 196 -30.02 -10.83 0.94
C LEU A 196 -28.93 -10.50 1.97
N PRO A 197 -28.10 -11.46 2.39
CA PRO A 197 -26.92 -11.17 3.21
C PRO A 197 -25.91 -10.40 2.36
N ARG A 198 -25.47 -9.24 2.87
CA ARG A 198 -24.43 -8.42 2.22
C ARG A 198 -23.07 -9.11 2.31
N ASP A 199 -22.33 -9.06 1.20
CA ASP A 199 -20.94 -9.46 1.03
C ASP A 199 -20.04 -8.99 2.17
N THR A 200 -19.65 -9.89 3.07
CA THR A 200 -18.76 -9.62 4.20
C THR A 200 -17.27 -9.63 3.82
N ALA A 201 -16.91 -10.03 2.59
CA ALA A 201 -15.53 -10.16 2.14
C ALA A 201 -14.97 -8.89 1.46
N ALA A 202 -15.80 -8.22 0.64
CA ALA A 202 -15.46 -6.88 0.12
C ALA A 202 -15.31 -5.85 1.26
N ASP A 203 -16.07 -6.06 2.34
CA ASP A 203 -16.06 -5.24 3.55
C ASP A 203 -14.77 -5.41 4.39
N GLN A 204 -14.20 -6.61 4.44
CA GLN A 204 -12.94 -6.85 5.18
C GLN A 204 -11.75 -6.11 4.57
N THR A 205 -11.66 -6.06 3.24
CA THR A 205 -10.58 -5.30 2.58
C THR A 205 -10.77 -3.80 2.79
N ALA A 206 -12.02 -3.31 2.69
CA ALA A 206 -12.34 -1.92 2.96
C ALA A 206 -12.02 -1.53 4.40
N GLN A 207 -12.36 -2.39 5.37
CA GLN A 207 -12.04 -2.19 6.79
C GLN A 207 -10.53 -2.21 7.03
N ALA A 208 -9.80 -3.16 6.45
CA ALA A 208 -8.34 -3.22 6.58
C ALA A 208 -7.66 -1.96 6.00
N LEU A 209 -8.18 -1.41 4.89
CA LEU A 209 -7.70 -0.16 4.32
C LEU A 209 -8.05 1.06 5.20
N GLN A 210 -9.24 1.09 5.81
CA GLN A 210 -9.62 2.13 6.79
C GLN A 210 -8.73 2.08 8.03
N ASP A 211 -8.49 0.89 8.59
CA ASP A 211 -7.61 0.71 9.75
C ASP A 211 -6.16 1.11 9.43
N ALA A 212 -5.70 0.85 8.22
CA ALA A 212 -4.39 1.29 7.73
C ALA A 212 -4.32 2.81 7.61
N LEU A 213 -5.37 3.47 7.10
CA LEU A 213 -5.47 4.93 7.05
C LEU A 213 -5.46 5.54 8.46
N ASP A 214 -6.28 5.04 9.37
CA ASP A 214 -6.33 5.47 10.77
C ASP A 214 -4.96 5.33 11.46
N SER A 215 -4.26 4.23 11.17
CA SER A 215 -2.91 3.98 11.70
C SER A 215 -1.89 4.94 11.11
N ALA A 216 -1.95 5.21 9.81
CA ALA A 216 -1.09 6.20 9.14
C ALA A 216 -1.33 7.60 9.69
N GLU A 217 -2.58 8.02 9.91
CA GLU A 217 -2.91 9.30 10.53
C GLU A 217 -2.36 9.42 11.95
N LYS A 218 -2.47 8.37 12.77
CA LYS A 218 -1.87 8.32 14.12
C LYS A 218 -0.35 8.46 14.06
N VAL A 219 0.32 7.83 13.10
CA VAL A 219 1.78 7.94 12.91
C VAL A 219 2.17 9.35 12.48
N VAL A 220 1.42 9.97 11.56
CA VAL A 220 1.65 11.36 11.14
C VAL A 220 1.47 12.31 12.31
N GLU A 221 0.42 12.13 13.12
CA GLU A 221 0.17 12.97 14.29
C GLU A 221 1.24 12.77 15.38
N ALA A 222 1.69 11.54 15.62
CA ALA A 222 2.81 11.27 16.53
C ALA A 222 4.11 11.92 16.03
N SER A 223 4.39 11.83 14.74
CA SER A 223 5.58 12.45 14.11
C SER A 223 5.52 13.98 14.18
N ARG A 224 4.34 14.57 13.93
CA ARG A 224 4.10 16.02 14.09
C ARG A 224 4.35 16.46 15.52
N ARG A 225 3.85 15.72 16.51
CA ARG A 225 4.07 16.02 17.95
C ARG A 225 5.54 15.91 18.33
N ALA A 226 6.24 14.89 17.85
CA ALA A 226 7.67 14.73 18.09
C ALA A 226 8.47 15.91 17.50
N LEU A 227 8.13 16.33 16.28
CA LEU A 227 8.75 17.50 15.63
C LEU A 227 8.50 18.78 16.43
N LEU A 228 7.26 19.02 16.87
CA LEU A 228 6.94 20.19 17.69
C LEU A 228 7.68 20.19 19.02
N SER A 229 7.76 19.03 19.70
CA SER A 229 8.52 18.87 20.94
C SER A 229 10.02 19.15 20.74
N TYR A 230 10.58 18.68 19.62
CA TYR A 230 11.97 18.96 19.26
C TYR A 230 12.19 20.46 18.99
N LEU A 231 11.32 21.12 18.22
CA LEU A 231 11.44 22.56 17.96
C LEU A 231 11.29 23.39 19.25
N GLN A 232 10.40 23.00 20.16
CA GLN A 232 10.25 23.66 21.45
C GLN A 232 11.48 23.48 22.35
N SER A 233 12.14 22.32 22.31
CA SER A 233 13.37 22.10 23.08
C SER A 233 14.53 22.97 22.57
N LEU A 234 14.60 23.22 21.26
CA LEU A 234 15.56 24.17 20.68
C LEU A 234 15.28 25.62 21.12
N GLN A 235 14.01 26.04 21.18
CA GLN A 235 13.65 27.38 21.68
C GLN A 235 13.99 27.56 23.16
N HIS A 236 13.86 26.52 23.99
CA HIS A 236 14.30 26.56 25.39
C HIS A 236 15.83 26.60 25.54
N SER A 237 16.57 26.05 24.58
CA SER A 237 18.04 26.12 24.56
C SER A 237 18.58 27.52 24.28
N GLU A 238 17.84 28.38 23.57
CA GLU A 238 18.25 29.78 23.33
C GLU A 238 18.02 30.68 24.55
N VAL A 239 17.07 30.34 25.43
CA VAL A 239 16.74 31.16 26.63
C VAL A 239 17.67 30.87 27.83
N TYR A 240 18.32 29.71 27.88
CA TYR A 240 19.27 29.33 28.95
C TYR A 240 20.75 29.36 28.54
N GLY A 241 21.09 30.04 27.43
CA GLY A 241 22.46 30.28 26.97
C GLY A 241 23.09 31.61 27.43
N GLY A 242 22.48 32.32 28.39
CA GLY A 242 22.89 33.64 28.83
C GLY A 242 23.61 33.67 30.18
N LYS A 243 24.95 33.77 30.13
CA LYS A 243 25.90 34.28 31.16
C LYS A 243 26.29 33.39 32.35
N THR A 244 27.53 32.90 32.29
CA THR A 244 28.49 32.80 33.42
C THR A 244 29.87 33.15 32.84
N ASN A 245 30.83 33.85 33.44
CA ASN A 245 30.98 34.56 34.71
C ASN A 245 32.18 35.51 34.55
N GLY A 246 32.17 36.68 35.20
CA GLY A 246 33.37 37.49 35.37
C GLY A 246 33.08 38.90 35.91
N GLY A 247 33.26 39.10 37.22
CA GLY A 247 33.42 40.42 37.82
C GLY A 247 32.46 40.74 38.97
N ALA A 248 32.97 40.62 40.20
CA ALA A 248 32.35 41.06 41.45
C ALA A 248 31.94 42.55 41.43
N LEU A 249 30.90 42.92 42.18
CA LEU A 249 30.88 44.04 43.12
C LEU A 249 29.66 43.91 44.06
N ASP A 250 29.93 44.27 45.32
CA ASP A 250 29.12 44.22 46.54
C ASP A 250 28.00 45.29 46.58
N PHE A 251 27.03 45.10 47.50
CA PHE A 251 26.40 46.12 48.37
C PHE A 251 24.88 45.96 48.59
N SER A 252 24.54 45.39 49.76
CA SER A 252 23.52 45.82 50.75
C SER A 252 22.07 46.18 50.35
N GLY A 253 21.10 45.53 51.00
CA GLY A 253 20.03 46.27 51.72
C GLY A 253 18.55 45.95 51.48
N LEU A 254 17.94 45.34 52.52
CA LEU A 254 16.62 45.63 53.11
C LEU A 254 15.29 45.09 52.51
N GLY A 255 14.58 44.32 53.36
CA GLY A 255 13.13 44.32 53.61
C GLY A 255 12.24 43.56 52.60
N GLY A 256 11.45 42.53 52.91
CA GLY A 256 10.81 42.11 54.16
C GLY A 256 9.33 42.48 54.15
N VAL A 257 8.43 41.59 53.72
CA VAL A 257 7.01 41.53 54.17
C VAL A 257 6.44 40.10 54.05
N GLN A 258 5.93 39.58 55.17
CA GLN A 258 5.08 38.40 55.38
C GLN A 258 3.65 38.66 54.85
N GLY A 259 2.72 37.75 54.53
CA GLY A 259 2.62 36.30 54.61
C GLY A 259 1.17 35.83 54.28
N LEU A 260 1.04 34.51 54.03
CA LEU A 260 -0.11 33.59 54.29
C LEU A 260 -1.17 33.32 53.17
N PRO A 261 -1.90 32.16 53.18
CA PRO A 261 -1.42 30.82 52.78
C PRO A 261 -2.44 29.95 51.97
N ALA A 262 -2.05 28.68 51.70
CA ALA A 262 -2.87 27.48 51.37
C ALA A 262 -3.35 27.33 49.90
N ALA A 263 -3.41 26.17 49.24
CA ALA A 263 -3.28 24.75 49.60
C ALA A 263 -2.96 23.92 48.33
N GLY A 264 -2.52 22.65 48.49
CA GLY A 264 -2.79 21.60 47.49
C GLY A 264 -1.61 20.77 46.99
N SER A 265 -1.38 19.63 47.65
CA SER A 265 -0.51 18.52 47.26
C SER A 265 -0.77 17.97 45.86
N GLN A 266 0.27 17.80 45.03
CA GLN A 266 0.27 16.82 43.94
C GLN A 266 1.56 15.98 43.93
N ARG A 267 1.31 14.68 43.74
CA ARG A 267 2.22 13.53 43.84
C ARG A 267 3.29 13.59 42.73
N ARG A 268 4.54 13.27 43.07
CA ARG A 268 5.65 13.12 42.11
C ARG A 268 5.44 11.83 41.29
N GLY A 269 5.62 11.93 39.98
CA GLY A 269 5.61 10.80 39.04
C GLY A 269 6.81 9.85 39.20
N PRO A 270 6.78 8.69 38.51
CA PRO A 270 7.75 7.60 38.69
C PRO A 270 9.16 8.04 38.34
N THR A 271 10.13 7.54 39.11
CA THR A 271 11.54 7.97 39.00
C THR A 271 12.25 7.21 37.89
N SER A 272 13.31 7.80 37.33
CA SER A 272 14.09 7.27 36.19
C SER A 272 14.61 5.83 36.36
N ARG A 273 14.61 5.30 37.59
CA ARG A 273 15.03 3.94 37.92
C ARG A 273 13.95 2.88 37.62
N GLU A 274 12.68 3.27 37.53
CA GLU A 274 11.55 2.39 37.19
C GLU A 274 11.30 2.31 35.67
N LEU A 275 11.87 3.25 34.89
CA LEU A 275 11.70 3.31 33.44
C LEU A 275 12.80 2.56 32.66
N SER A 276 13.89 2.13 33.31
CA SER A 276 15.09 1.61 32.63
C SER A 276 15.24 0.08 32.61
N GLY A 277 14.27 -0.71 33.08
CA GLY A 277 14.19 -2.16 32.78
C GLY A 277 15.42 -3.01 33.15
N GLU A 278 16.20 -2.61 34.15
CA GLU A 278 17.37 -3.36 34.62
C GLU A 278 16.97 -4.50 35.58
N MET A 279 16.50 -5.64 35.03
CA MET A 279 16.43 -6.89 35.79
C MET A 279 17.80 -7.58 35.75
N GLY A 280 18.75 -7.07 36.53
CA GLY A 280 20.00 -7.76 36.85
C GLY A 280 19.71 -8.92 37.80
N GLY A 281 20.02 -10.14 37.36
CA GLY A 281 19.77 -11.36 38.10
C GLY A 281 20.69 -11.56 39.29
N ASP A 282 20.17 -12.27 40.29
CA ASP A 282 20.95 -13.04 41.23
C ASP A 282 20.40 -14.47 41.22
N THR A 283 21.23 -15.38 40.69
CA THR A 283 21.07 -16.82 40.89
C THR A 283 21.93 -17.17 42.10
N THR A 284 21.36 -17.83 43.11
CA THR A 284 22.17 -18.61 44.05
C THR A 284 21.55 -19.99 44.17
N ILE A 285 22.39 -21.00 43.97
CA ILE A 285 22.09 -22.43 43.88
C ILE A 285 22.33 -23.10 45.26
N LEU A 286 21.73 -24.30 45.44
CA LEU A 286 22.11 -25.45 46.29
C LEU A 286 21.58 -25.39 47.74
N VAL A 287 20.99 -26.43 48.36
CA VAL A 287 20.80 -27.87 48.09
C VAL A 287 19.39 -28.26 48.57
#